data_AF-G4ZTY1-F1
#
_entry.id   AF-G4ZTY1-F1
#
_cell.length_a   1.000
_cell.length_b   1.000
_cell.length_c   1.000
_cell.angle_alpha   90.00
_cell.angle_beta   90.00
_cell.angle_gamma   90.00
#
_symmetry.space_group_name_H-M   'P 1'
#
loop_
_entity.id
_entity.type
_entity.pdbx_description
1 polymer ?
#
loop_
_entity_poly.entity_id
_entity_poly.type
_entity_poly.pdbx_seq_one_letter_code
_entity_poly.pdbx_strand_id
1 'polypeptide(L)'
;SPFGGGGGVDKGNEDTNVSGRTIHDLSYPEGTSINDYTDQDSITKPEYTHCDAVAAEILRPKRAHPRTRVCVMAGDVASAFRNISIHSNSVYLFGGHIEEDDVIVIELAAPFGWTGSPGFYEIAGG
;
A
#
# COMPACT_ATOMS: atom_id res chain seq x y z
N SER A 1 17.36 19.27 -6.39
CA SER A 1 16.23 18.83 -7.23
C SER A 1 15.08 18.40 -6.33
N PRO A 2 13.81 18.60 -6.71
CA PRO A 2 12.65 18.25 -5.87
C PRO A 2 12.28 16.77 -5.93
N PHE A 3 13.03 15.96 -6.70
CA PHE A 3 12.81 14.54 -6.87
C PHE A 3 13.67 13.79 -5.85
N GLY A 4 13.03 13.11 -4.90
CA GLY A 4 13.71 12.19 -3.99
C GLY A 4 14.20 10.96 -4.77
N GLY A 5 15.44 10.54 -4.53
CA GLY A 5 16.01 9.36 -5.17
C GLY A 5 15.27 8.09 -4.75
N GLY A 6 14.89 7.25 -5.72
CA GLY A 6 14.31 5.93 -5.46
C GLY A 6 15.40 4.92 -5.08
N GLY A 7 15.09 4.01 -4.15
CA GLY A 7 15.96 2.90 -3.78
C GLY A 7 15.43 1.57 -4.34
N GLY A 8 16.31 0.76 -4.91
CA GLY A 8 15.98 -0.64 -5.24
C GLY A 8 15.95 -1.48 -3.98
N VAL A 9 14.85 -2.22 -3.76
CA VAL A 9 14.73 -3.13 -2.61
C VAL A 9 14.61 -4.57 -3.10
N ASP A 10 15.48 -5.44 -2.57
CA ASP A 10 15.48 -6.87 -2.83
C ASP A 10 14.28 -7.56 -2.20
N LYS A 11 13.67 -8.50 -2.94
CA LYS A 11 12.63 -9.38 -2.44
C LYS A 11 13.15 -10.81 -2.36
N GLY A 12 13.98 -11.08 -1.36
CA GLY A 12 14.52 -12.43 -1.12
C GLY A 12 15.83 -12.71 -1.85
N ASN A 13 16.23 -13.98 -1.90
CA ASN A 13 17.55 -14.46 -2.34
C ASN A 13 17.80 -14.41 -3.87
N GLU A 14 17.14 -13.52 -4.60
CA GLU A 14 17.35 -13.33 -6.03
C GLU A 14 17.94 -11.95 -6.30
N ASP A 15 18.91 -11.90 -7.22
CA ASP A 15 19.64 -10.70 -7.61
C ASP A 15 18.68 -9.55 -7.98
N THR A 16 18.95 -8.35 -7.47
CA THR A 16 18.31 -7.07 -7.84
C THR A 16 18.21 -6.85 -9.37
N ASN A 17 19.07 -7.51 -10.15
CA ASN A 17 19.12 -7.44 -11.60
C ASN A 17 18.03 -8.27 -12.32
N VAL A 18 17.29 -9.13 -11.59
CA VAL A 18 16.24 -10.02 -12.14
C VAL A 18 14.84 -9.58 -11.71
N SER A 19 14.66 -9.05 -10.49
CA SER A 19 13.36 -8.58 -9.98
C SER A 19 13.49 -7.53 -8.86
N GLY A 20 14.14 -6.39 -9.14
CA GLY A 20 14.09 -5.22 -8.27
C GLY A 20 12.71 -4.55 -8.27
N ARG A 21 12.24 -4.09 -7.11
CA ARG A 21 11.13 -3.11 -7.03
C ARG A 21 11.72 -1.75 -6.72
N THR A 22 11.44 -0.76 -7.57
CA THR A 22 11.73 0.63 -7.26
C THR A 22 10.78 1.10 -6.17
N ILE A 23 11.30 1.50 -5.01
CA ILE A 23 10.53 2.14 -3.96
C ILE A 23 10.88 3.62 -3.97
N HIS A 24 9.87 4.46 -4.22
CA HIS A 24 10.01 5.91 -4.15
C HIS A 24 9.95 6.35 -2.68
N ASP A 25 10.94 7.11 -2.22
CA ASP A 25 10.91 7.68 -0.86
C ASP A 25 9.96 8.87 -0.82
N LEU A 26 8.69 8.57 -0.50
CA LEU A 26 7.62 9.57 -0.36
C LEU A 26 7.69 10.36 0.95
N SER A 27 8.67 10.06 1.82
CA SER A 27 8.93 10.76 3.07
C SER A 27 10.10 11.76 2.99
N TYR A 28 10.78 11.85 1.84
CA TYR A 28 11.86 12.80 1.61
C TYR A 28 11.45 13.91 0.61
N PRO A 29 11.92 15.15 0.78
CA PRO A 29 12.63 15.68 1.95
C PRO A 29 11.66 15.99 3.10
N GLU A 30 12.10 15.72 4.33
CA GLU A 30 11.32 15.98 5.54
C GLU A 30 10.77 17.42 5.60
N GLY A 31 9.49 17.56 5.90
CA GLY A 31 8.76 18.83 5.98
C GLY A 31 8.25 19.36 4.63
N THR A 32 8.64 18.72 3.51
CA THR A 32 8.21 19.07 2.15
C THR A 32 7.88 17.84 1.30
N SER A 33 7.78 16.68 1.93
CA SER A 33 7.51 15.42 1.24
C SER A 33 6.03 15.30 0.89
N ILE A 34 5.71 14.36 0.00
CA ILE A 34 4.32 14.05 -0.36
C ILE A 34 3.54 13.61 0.88
N ASN A 35 4.18 12.85 1.77
CA ASN A 35 3.57 12.42 3.03
C ASN A 35 3.31 13.59 3.99
N ASP A 36 4.14 14.65 3.97
CA ASP A 36 3.94 15.85 4.80
C ASP A 36 2.81 16.76 4.27
N TYR A 37 2.65 16.84 2.94
CA TYR A 37 1.59 17.61 2.30
C TYR A 37 0.25 16.88 2.22
N THR A 38 0.21 15.59 2.55
CA THR A 38 -1.02 14.82 2.53
C THR A 38 -1.87 15.16 3.75
N ASP A 39 -3.07 15.70 3.50
CA ASP A 39 -4.06 15.96 4.54
C ASP A 39 -4.62 14.64 5.09
N GLN A 40 -4.12 14.24 6.26
CA GLN A 40 -4.52 13.02 6.94
C GLN A 40 -5.93 13.06 7.55
N ASP A 41 -6.53 14.23 7.68
CA ASP A 41 -7.89 14.40 8.20
C ASP A 41 -8.94 14.18 7.08
N SER A 42 -8.52 14.33 5.83
CA SER A 42 -9.35 14.01 4.65
C SER A 42 -9.40 12.52 4.30
N ILE A 43 -8.50 11.71 4.87
CA ILE A 43 -8.41 10.27 4.62
C ILE A 43 -9.42 9.56 5.53
N THR A 44 -10.30 8.76 4.93
CA THR A 44 -11.20 7.90 5.70
C THR A 44 -10.37 6.89 6.49
N LYS A 45 -10.39 7.00 7.82
CA LYS A 45 -9.70 6.08 8.72
C LYS A 45 -10.67 4.96 9.13
N PRO A 46 -10.42 3.72 8.72
CA PRO A 46 -11.18 2.59 9.21
C PRO A 46 -10.90 2.36 10.70
N GLU A 47 -11.94 2.01 11.45
CA GLU A 47 -11.82 1.68 12.87
C GLU A 47 -11.48 0.19 13.00
N TYR A 48 -10.22 -0.11 13.31
CA TYR A 48 -9.80 -1.49 13.52
C TYR A 48 -10.37 -2.02 14.83
N THR A 49 -11.12 -3.12 14.74
CA THR A 49 -11.46 -3.88 15.94
C THR A 49 -10.23 -4.67 16.39
N HIS A 50 -9.99 -4.74 17.71
CA HIS A 50 -8.88 -5.50 18.27
C HIS A 50 -8.86 -6.95 17.75
N CYS A 51 -7.68 -7.54 17.55
CA CYS A 51 -7.49 -8.89 16.99
C CYS A 51 -8.31 -9.97 17.71
N ASP A 52 -8.61 -9.76 18.99
CA ASP A 52 -9.45 -10.66 19.80
C ASP A 52 -10.87 -10.79 19.26
N ALA A 53 -11.44 -9.74 18.67
CA ALA A 53 -12.78 -9.79 18.10
C ALA A 53 -12.81 -10.66 16.83
N VAL A 54 -11.80 -10.54 15.97
CA VAL A 54 -11.65 -11.39 14.78
C VAL A 54 -11.47 -12.85 15.19
N ALA A 55 -10.60 -13.12 16.17
CA ALA A 55 -10.40 -14.46 16.70
C ALA A 55 -11.68 -15.03 17.33
N ALA A 56 -12.41 -14.21 18.09
CA ALA A 56 -13.67 -14.60 18.70
C ALA A 56 -14.71 -14.99 17.64
N GLU A 57 -14.82 -14.23 16.55
CA GLU A 57 -15.77 -14.46 15.48
C GLU A 57 -15.41 -15.70 14.64
N ILE A 58 -14.11 -15.93 14.35
CA ILE A 58 -13.65 -17.17 13.71
C ILE A 58 -14.00 -18.40 14.57
N LEU A 59 -13.86 -18.29 15.89
CA LEU A 59 -14.14 -19.39 16.82
C LEU A 59 -15.64 -19.56 17.13
N ARG A 60 -16.48 -18.57 16.84
CA ARG A 60 -17.93 -18.61 17.15
C ARG A 60 -18.65 -19.75 16.41
N PRO A 61 -18.50 -19.95 15.09
CA PRO A 61 -19.10 -21.08 14.38
C PRO A 61 -18.66 -22.45 14.91
N LYS A 62 -17.38 -22.57 15.31
CA LYS A 62 -16.85 -23.83 15.86
C LYS A 62 -17.46 -24.17 17.23
N ARG A 63 -17.68 -23.15 18.07
CA ARG A 63 -18.37 -23.29 19.36
C ARG A 63 -19.86 -23.61 19.19
N ALA A 64 -20.53 -22.97 18.22
CA ALA A 64 -21.94 -23.21 17.92
C ALA A 64 -22.21 -24.60 17.30
N HIS A 65 -21.24 -25.13 16.54
CA HIS A 65 -21.38 -26.41 15.84
C HIS A 65 -20.16 -27.32 16.08
N PRO A 66 -20.00 -27.87 17.31
CA PRO A 66 -18.79 -28.61 17.70
C PRO A 66 -18.57 -29.87 16.85
N ARG A 67 -19.65 -30.51 16.39
CA ARG A 67 -19.63 -31.70 15.53
C ARG A 67 -19.49 -31.41 14.03
N THR A 68 -19.49 -30.13 13.63
CA THR A 68 -19.32 -29.73 12.24
C THR A 68 -17.86 -29.35 11.99
N ARG A 69 -17.37 -29.70 10.81
CA ARG A 69 -16.08 -29.24 10.32
C ARG A 69 -16.25 -27.82 9.79
N VAL A 70 -15.64 -26.86 10.48
CA VAL A 70 -15.57 -25.45 10.07
C VAL A 70 -14.24 -25.26 9.37
N CYS A 71 -14.26 -24.70 8.16
CA CYS A 71 -13.07 -24.38 7.38
C CYS A 71 -13.04 -22.86 7.13
N VAL A 72 -11.86 -22.25 7.30
CA VAL A 72 -11.62 -20.84 6.97
C VAL A 72 -10.91 -20.80 5.62
N MET A 73 -11.39 -19.93 4.74
CA MET A 73 -10.70 -19.62 3.49
C MET A 73 -10.18 -18.20 3.58
N ALA A 74 -8.89 -18.03 3.35
CA ALA A 74 -8.26 -16.73 3.16
C ALA A 74 -7.86 -16.62 1.70
N GLY A 75 -8.13 -15.47 1.09
CA GLY A 75 -7.72 -15.15 -0.27
C GLY A 75 -6.91 -13.85 -0.26
N ASP A 76 -5.91 -13.78 -1.14
CA ASP A 76 -5.20 -12.54 -1.44
C ASP A 76 -5.69 -11.99 -2.77
N VAL A 77 -5.89 -10.68 -2.85
CA VAL A 77 -6.20 -10.00 -4.11
C VAL A 77 -4.90 -9.44 -4.69
N ALA A 78 -4.25 -10.26 -5.51
CA ALA A 78 -3.03 -9.85 -6.19
C ALA A 78 -3.26 -8.57 -7.01
N SER A 79 -2.33 -7.62 -6.90
CA SER A 79 -2.39 -6.34 -7.62
C SER A 79 -3.57 -5.42 -7.28
N ALA A 80 -4.27 -5.60 -6.15
CA ALA A 80 -5.38 -4.72 -5.76
C ALA A 80 -5.02 -3.22 -5.87
N PHE A 81 -3.78 -2.87 -5.54
CA PHE A 81 -3.23 -1.52 -5.60
C PHE A 81 -3.25 -0.91 -7.01
N ARG A 82 -3.06 -1.72 -8.05
CA ARG A 82 -3.11 -1.26 -9.46
C ARG A 82 -4.50 -0.82 -9.90
N ASN A 83 -5.55 -1.19 -9.15
CA ASN A 83 -6.93 -0.83 -9.48
C ASN A 83 -7.36 0.49 -8.83
N ILE A 84 -6.53 1.10 -7.98
CA ILE A 84 -6.84 2.32 -7.24
C ILE A 84 -6.11 3.46 -7.94
N SER A 85 -6.79 4.09 -8.89
CA SER A 85 -6.21 5.17 -9.71
C SER A 85 -6.06 6.46 -8.92
N ILE A 86 -4.95 7.17 -9.16
CA ILE A 86 -4.77 8.55 -8.69
C ILE A 86 -5.48 9.50 -9.66
N HIS A 87 -6.12 10.53 -9.13
CA HIS A 87 -6.76 11.56 -9.95
C HIS A 87 -5.74 12.26 -10.86
N SER A 88 -6.08 12.52 -12.12
CA SER A 88 -5.16 13.06 -13.15
C SER A 88 -4.52 14.40 -12.77
N ASN A 89 -5.19 15.20 -11.94
CA ASN A 89 -4.64 16.47 -11.46
C ASN A 89 -3.68 16.30 -10.28
N SER A 90 -3.39 15.07 -9.85
CA SER A 90 -2.55 14.79 -8.68
C SER A 90 -1.42 13.81 -8.99
N VAL A 91 -1.47 13.10 -10.14
CA VAL A 91 -0.43 12.14 -10.56
C VAL A 91 0.96 12.77 -10.65
N TYR A 92 1.06 14.07 -10.99
CA TYR A 92 2.34 14.76 -11.10
C TYR A 92 3.09 14.86 -9.77
N LEU A 93 2.39 14.72 -8.64
CA LEU A 93 3.00 14.70 -7.31
C LEU A 93 3.69 13.37 -7.04
N PHE A 94 3.29 12.28 -7.70
CA PHE A 94 3.83 10.94 -7.49
C PHE A 94 4.84 10.55 -8.58
N GLY A 95 5.67 11.53 -8.97
CA GLY A 95 6.74 11.34 -9.95
C GLY A 95 8.11 11.16 -9.28
N GLY A 96 8.95 10.31 -9.84
CA GLY A 96 10.36 10.15 -9.51
C GLY A 96 11.24 10.24 -10.76
N HIS A 97 12.50 10.62 -10.59
CA HIS A 97 13.49 10.66 -11.68
C HIS A 97 14.58 9.62 -11.39
N ILE A 98 14.84 8.76 -12.37
CA ILE A 98 15.95 7.82 -12.35
C ILE A 98 17.10 8.52 -13.08
N GLU A 99 18.06 9.01 -12.30
CA GLU A 99 19.15 9.85 -12.81
C GLU A 99 20.06 9.06 -13.77
N GLU A 100 20.25 7.76 -13.51
CA GLU A 100 21.13 6.88 -14.29
C GLU A 100 20.69 6.71 -15.75
N ASP A 101 19.38 6.71 -15.98
CA ASP A 101 18.77 6.47 -17.31
C ASP A 101 18.11 7.73 -17.90
N ASP A 102 18.11 8.85 -17.16
CA ASP A 102 17.39 10.09 -17.47
C ASP A 102 15.88 9.85 -17.74
N VAL A 103 15.26 8.97 -16.94
CA VAL A 103 13.84 8.58 -17.09
C VAL A 103 13.00 9.15 -15.95
N ILE A 104 11.88 9.76 -16.29
CA ILE A 104 10.84 10.15 -15.32
C ILE A 104 9.81 9.03 -15.22
N VAL A 105 9.56 8.57 -14.00
CA VAL A 105 8.53 7.60 -13.66
C VAL A 105 7.40 8.35 -12.96
N ILE A 106 6.15 8.16 -13.40
CA ILE A 106 4.96 8.73 -12.74
C ILE A 106 4.07 7.57 -12.30
N GLU A 107 3.77 7.49 -11.01
CA GLU A 107 2.80 6.53 -10.49
C GLU A 107 1.37 7.01 -10.77
N LEU A 108 0.60 6.17 -11.46
CA LEU A 108 -0.81 6.43 -11.81
C LEU A 108 -1.80 5.73 -10.88
N ALA A 109 -1.30 4.86 -10.00
CA ALA A 109 -2.07 4.15 -9.00
C ALA A 109 -1.52 4.46 -7.60
N ALA A 110 -2.34 4.29 -6.56
CA ALA A 110 -1.93 4.59 -5.19
C ALA A 110 -0.61 3.87 -4.85
N PRO A 111 0.48 4.61 -4.55
CA PRO A 111 1.81 4.04 -4.45
C PRO A 111 2.04 3.40 -3.09
N PHE A 112 3.00 2.47 -3.04
CA PHE A 112 3.50 1.96 -1.77
C PHE A 112 4.28 3.05 -1.01
N GLY A 113 4.04 3.16 0.29
CA GLY A 113 4.72 4.14 1.17
C GLY A 113 4.02 5.50 1.30
N TRP A 114 2.92 5.75 0.57
CA TRP A 114 2.10 6.95 0.78
C TRP A 114 1.20 6.79 2.01
N THR A 115 1.15 7.81 2.86
CA THR A 115 0.35 7.80 4.10
C THR A 115 -1.16 7.66 3.86
N GLY A 116 -1.65 8.04 2.68
CA GLY A 116 -3.05 7.85 2.28
C GLY A 116 -3.39 6.46 1.77
N SER A 117 -2.41 5.69 1.30
CA SER A 117 -2.64 4.40 0.64
C SER A 117 -3.46 3.41 1.49
N PRO A 118 -3.19 3.21 2.80
CA PRO A 118 -3.95 2.25 3.61
C PRO A 118 -5.47 2.49 3.61
N GLY A 119 -5.92 3.75 3.73
CA GLY A 119 -7.35 4.07 3.75
C GLY A 119 -8.06 3.76 2.43
N PHE A 120 -7.40 4.06 1.30
CA PHE A 120 -7.94 3.74 -0.02
C PHE A 120 -7.90 2.23 -0.32
N TYR A 121 -6.87 1.53 0.15
CA TYR A 121 -6.74 0.08 0.01
C TYR A 121 -7.86 -0.65 0.73
N GLU A 122 -8.25 -0.18 1.91
CA GLU A 122 -9.29 -0.80 2.70
C GLU A 122 -10.69 -0.61 2.10
N ILE A 123 -11.01 0.59 1.61
CA ILE A 123 -12.29 0.86 0.93
C ILE A 123 -12.44 0.01 -0.34
N ALA A 124 -11.36 -0.16 -1.09
CA ALA A 124 -11.38 -0.96 -2.32
C ALA A 124 -11.30 -2.47 -2.05
N GLY A 125 -10.68 -2.86 -0.93
CA GLY A 125 -10.41 -4.24 -0.54
C GLY A 125 -11.58 -4.95 0.12
N GLY A 126 -12.33 -4.24 0.98
CA GLY A 126 -13.54 -4.75 1.65
C GLY A 126 -13.28 -5.83 2.70
#